data_AF-A0A667WHD8-F1
#
_entry.id   AF-A0A667WHD8-F1
#
_cell.length_a   1.000
_cell.length_b   1.000
_cell.length_c   1.000
_cell.angle_alpha   90.00
_cell.angle_beta   90.00
_cell.angle_gamma   90.00
#
_symmetry.space_group_name_H-M   'P 1'
#
loop_
_entity.id
_entity.type
_entity.pdbx_description
1 polymer ?
#
loop_
_entity_poly.entity_id
_entity_poly.type
_entity_poly.pdbx_seq_one_letter_code
_entity_poly.pdbx_strand_id
1 'polypeptide(L)'
;MATQMERGVPLSVLCPKFLHANSTSHTWPFSAIAELIDNAYDPDVSAKQFWIDKTVIKGQDCLTFVDNGNGLTYEAMLKMFSFGYSDKIAVNGLEPIGIYGNGFKSGSMRLGQDAIVFSKSEKASCVGMFSQSYLKEIGAEQIIVPIGVRDQHKASLKDILRYSPFKTQAELLTEIRAINSTCSTGTTGTRIIIWNLRKTSTGLTEFDFMKDCYDIQISSEVYEAINDKPQPERTTSSIPESEYSLRVRNNHTYYAMLTPCRGGTDQNTQLTVAQCTFQDA
;
A
#
# COMPACT_ATOMS: atom_id res chain seq x y z
N MET A 1 -15.94 -11.34 -13.27
CA MET A 1 -15.24 -12.17 -14.28
C MET A 1 -15.22 -13.62 -13.83
N ALA A 2 -16.34 -14.32 -14.06
CA ALA A 2 -16.45 -15.75 -13.80
C ALA A 2 -17.46 -16.34 -14.80
N THR A 3 -17.12 -16.32 -16.09
CA THR A 3 -17.89 -16.95 -17.17
C THR A 3 -16.96 -17.17 -18.37
N GLN A 4 -15.95 -18.04 -18.22
CA GLN A 4 -15.18 -18.52 -19.37
C GLN A 4 -14.63 -19.94 -19.18
N MET A 5 -15.30 -20.78 -18.39
CA MET A 5 -15.02 -22.23 -18.37
C MET A 5 -15.66 -22.97 -19.57
N GLU A 6 -16.41 -22.28 -20.44
CA GLU A 6 -17.27 -22.94 -21.45
C GLU A 6 -16.54 -23.55 -22.66
N ARG A 7 -15.24 -23.30 -22.87
CA ARG A 7 -14.52 -23.79 -24.08
C ARG A 7 -13.56 -24.97 -23.88
N GLY A 8 -13.39 -25.47 -22.65
CA GLY A 8 -12.42 -26.55 -22.36
C GLY A 8 -10.95 -26.16 -22.54
N VAL A 9 -10.65 -24.87 -22.71
CA VAL A 9 -9.30 -24.32 -22.78
C VAL A 9 -8.90 -23.85 -21.37
N PRO A 10 -7.75 -24.29 -20.82
CA PRO A 10 -7.33 -23.92 -19.47
C PRO A 10 -6.94 -22.44 -19.39
N LEU A 11 -7.27 -21.80 -18.27
CA LEU A 11 -6.77 -20.47 -17.93
C LEU A 11 -5.34 -20.57 -17.39
N SER A 12 -4.50 -19.58 -17.73
CA SER A 12 -3.21 -19.41 -17.05
C SER A 12 -3.47 -19.05 -15.59
N VAL A 13 -2.74 -19.69 -14.68
CA VAL A 13 -2.89 -19.50 -13.24
C VAL A 13 -1.63 -18.88 -12.64
N LEU A 14 -1.80 -18.07 -11.59
CA LEU A 14 -0.70 -17.49 -10.85
C LEU A 14 -0.55 -18.20 -9.50
N CYS A 15 0.60 -18.82 -9.30
CA CYS A 15 0.97 -19.42 -8.02
C CYS A 15 1.20 -18.32 -6.97
N PRO A 16 0.84 -18.52 -5.68
CA PRO A 16 1.11 -17.57 -4.61
C PRO A 16 2.57 -17.10 -4.50
N LYS A 17 3.55 -17.95 -4.87
CA LYS A 17 4.97 -17.57 -4.92
C LYS A 17 5.25 -16.39 -5.87
N PHE A 18 4.38 -16.18 -6.85
CA PHE A 18 4.48 -15.04 -7.76
C PHE A 18 4.34 -13.71 -7.04
N LEU A 19 3.63 -13.61 -5.91
CA LEU A 19 3.55 -12.37 -5.13
C LEU A 19 4.93 -11.91 -4.67
N HIS A 20 5.74 -12.84 -4.17
CA HIS A 20 7.12 -12.57 -3.80
C HIS A 20 7.98 -12.26 -5.03
N ALA A 21 7.93 -13.10 -6.07
CA ALA A 21 8.73 -12.90 -7.28
C ALA A 21 8.43 -11.54 -7.95
N ASN A 22 7.18 -11.11 -7.99
CA ASN A 22 6.78 -9.83 -8.54
C ASN A 22 7.29 -8.64 -7.69
N SER A 23 7.46 -8.83 -6.37
CA SER A 23 8.00 -7.79 -5.49
C SER A 23 9.48 -7.48 -5.72
N THR A 24 10.23 -8.40 -6.34
CA THR A 24 11.68 -8.22 -6.55
C THR A 24 12.01 -7.23 -7.67
N SER A 25 11.01 -6.68 -8.37
CA SER A 25 11.19 -5.54 -9.28
C SER A 25 11.67 -4.29 -8.55
N HIS A 26 11.36 -4.16 -7.26
CA HIS A 26 11.76 -3.03 -6.42
C HIS A 26 12.99 -3.40 -5.59
N THR A 27 14.16 -2.90 -5.99
CA THR A 27 15.39 -3.01 -5.18
C THR A 27 15.37 -2.04 -4.00
N TRP A 28 14.74 -0.88 -4.15
CA TRP A 28 14.68 0.18 -3.14
C TRP A 28 13.28 0.28 -2.50
N PRO A 29 13.14 0.29 -1.16
CA PRO A 29 11.82 0.37 -0.51
C PRO A 29 10.99 1.59 -0.94
N PHE A 30 11.63 2.75 -1.16
CA PHE A 30 10.89 3.94 -1.56
C PHE A 30 10.35 3.88 -2.99
N SER A 31 10.91 3.06 -3.89
CA SER A 31 10.28 2.88 -5.20
C SER A 31 8.98 2.08 -5.11
N ALA A 32 8.86 1.19 -4.12
CA ALA A 32 7.60 0.51 -3.81
C ALA A 32 6.56 1.45 -3.17
N ILE A 33 7.00 2.42 -2.36
CA ILE A 33 6.11 3.47 -1.82
C ILE A 33 5.62 4.39 -2.94
N ALA A 34 6.50 4.76 -3.88
CA ALA A 34 6.14 5.62 -5.02
C ALA A 34 4.98 5.04 -5.84
N GLU A 35 4.96 3.72 -6.09
CA GLU A 35 3.83 3.05 -6.77
C GLU A 35 2.48 3.27 -6.05
N LEU A 36 2.47 3.38 -4.72
CA LEU A 36 1.24 3.63 -3.96
C LEU A 36 0.83 5.11 -4.05
N ILE A 37 1.81 6.02 -4.06
CA ILE A 37 1.58 7.46 -4.26
C ILE A 37 1.02 7.71 -5.67
N ASP A 38 1.62 7.11 -6.70
CA ASP A 38 1.21 7.23 -8.10
C ASP A 38 -0.23 6.78 -8.30
N ASN A 39 -0.64 5.68 -7.65
CA ASN A 39 -2.03 5.21 -7.71
C ASN A 39 -3.03 6.19 -7.11
N ALA A 40 -2.66 6.92 -6.06
CA ALA A 40 -3.53 7.95 -5.47
C ALA A 40 -3.58 9.22 -6.31
N TYR A 41 -2.45 9.59 -6.92
CA TYR A 41 -2.33 10.73 -7.81
C TYR A 41 -3.10 10.55 -9.12
N ASP A 42 -3.13 9.32 -9.65
CA ASP A 42 -3.67 9.04 -10.98
C ASP A 42 -5.10 9.57 -11.16
N PRO A 43 -5.47 10.01 -12.38
CA PRO A 43 -6.70 10.80 -12.59
C PRO A 43 -8.00 10.09 -12.27
N ASP A 44 -8.03 8.75 -12.26
CA ASP A 44 -9.18 7.96 -11.85
C ASP A 44 -9.43 8.01 -10.33
N VAL A 45 -8.36 8.13 -9.54
CA VAL A 45 -8.44 8.30 -8.08
C VAL A 45 -8.50 9.78 -7.71
N SER A 46 -7.68 10.62 -8.35
CA SER A 46 -7.64 12.07 -8.22
C SER A 46 -7.61 12.55 -6.76
N ALA A 47 -6.79 11.89 -5.94
CA ALA A 47 -6.59 12.34 -4.57
C ALA A 47 -5.95 13.73 -4.57
N LYS A 48 -6.26 14.54 -3.55
CA LYS A 48 -5.58 15.81 -3.28
C LYS A 48 -4.51 15.65 -2.22
N GLN A 49 -4.69 14.69 -1.33
CA GLN A 49 -3.80 14.42 -0.22
C GLN A 49 -3.57 12.92 -0.09
N PHE A 50 -2.34 12.56 0.25
CA PHE A 50 -1.91 11.20 0.51
C PHE A 50 -1.05 11.18 1.77
N TRP A 51 -1.48 10.43 2.78
CA TRP A 51 -0.80 10.32 4.07
C TRP A 51 -0.12 8.96 4.20
N ILE A 52 1.09 8.96 4.74
CA ILE A 52 1.92 7.79 4.98
C ILE A 52 2.32 7.81 6.45
N ASP A 53 1.88 6.80 7.19
CA ASP A 53 2.17 6.70 8.61
C ASP A 53 2.74 5.33 8.97
N LYS A 54 3.43 5.30 10.11
CA LYS A 54 3.72 4.08 10.83
C LYS A 54 2.72 3.95 11.98
N THR A 55 2.09 2.79 12.09
CA THR A 55 1.14 2.49 13.16
C THR A 55 1.47 1.16 13.83
N VAL A 56 0.89 0.94 15.01
CA VAL A 56 0.98 -0.35 15.70
C VAL A 56 -0.43 -0.90 15.86
N ILE A 57 -0.74 -1.99 15.18
CA ILE A 57 -2.06 -2.62 15.22
C ILE A 57 -1.91 -3.97 15.92
N LYS A 58 -2.56 -4.14 17.07
CA LYS A 58 -2.48 -5.36 17.89
C LYS A 58 -1.02 -5.78 18.20
N GLY A 59 -0.15 -4.80 18.47
CA GLY A 59 1.27 -5.03 18.78
C GLY A 59 2.17 -5.28 17.58
N GLN A 60 1.64 -5.14 16.36
CA GLN A 60 2.39 -5.32 15.13
C GLN A 60 2.64 -3.97 14.43
N ASP A 61 3.89 -3.72 14.05
CA ASP A 61 4.24 -2.57 13.20
C ASP A 61 3.63 -2.71 11.81
N CYS A 62 2.95 -1.63 11.38
CA CYS A 62 2.28 -1.53 10.10
C CYS A 62 2.64 -0.20 9.42
N LEU A 63 2.76 -0.22 8.09
CA LEU A 63 2.72 0.98 7.28
C LEU A 63 1.29 1.23 6.83
N THR A 64 0.82 2.46 6.97
CA THR A 64 -0.52 2.87 6.52
C THR A 64 -0.43 3.96 5.48
N PHE A 65 -1.19 3.80 4.41
CA PHE A 65 -1.28 4.75 3.31
C PHE A 65 -2.75 5.15 3.19
N VAL A 66 -3.05 6.44 3.24
CA VAL A 66 -4.42 6.96 3.18
C VAL A 66 -4.48 8.00 2.08
N ASP A 67 -5.49 7.93 1.22
CA ASP A 67 -5.82 8.98 0.26
C ASP A 67 -7.25 9.47 0.45
N ASN A 68 -7.52 10.68 -0.03
CA ASN A 68 -8.85 11.28 -0.06
C ASN A 68 -9.47 11.30 -1.47
N GLY A 69 -9.07 10.36 -2.34
CA GLY A 69 -9.55 10.26 -3.71
C GLY A 69 -10.95 9.63 -3.82
N ASN A 70 -11.27 9.20 -5.03
CA ASN A 70 -12.60 8.68 -5.38
C ASN A 70 -12.94 7.32 -4.75
N GLY A 71 -11.94 6.60 -4.23
CA GLY A 71 -12.10 5.25 -3.70
C GLY A 71 -12.48 4.20 -4.75
N LEU A 72 -12.80 2.99 -4.29
CA LEU A 72 -12.98 1.81 -5.14
C LEU A 72 -14.35 1.17 -4.93
N THR A 73 -14.89 0.61 -6.01
CA THR A 73 -15.99 -0.38 -5.95
C THR A 73 -15.41 -1.78 -5.73
N TYR A 74 -16.29 -2.77 -5.51
CA TYR A 74 -15.90 -4.17 -5.42
C TYR A 74 -15.15 -4.64 -6.69
N GLU A 75 -15.66 -4.29 -7.87
CA GLU A 75 -15.09 -4.67 -9.16
C GLU A 75 -13.75 -4.00 -9.40
N ALA A 76 -13.62 -2.71 -9.05
CA ALA A 76 -12.37 -1.99 -9.16
C ALA A 76 -11.30 -2.57 -8.23
N MET A 77 -11.67 -2.94 -6.99
CA MET A 77 -10.77 -3.62 -6.05
C MET A 77 -10.35 -5.00 -6.56
N LEU A 78 -11.27 -5.77 -7.15
CA LEU A 78 -10.94 -7.06 -7.75
C LEU A 78 -9.94 -6.90 -8.91
N LYS A 79 -10.13 -5.91 -9.78
CA LYS A 79 -9.17 -5.57 -10.84
C LYS A 79 -7.83 -5.10 -10.26
N MET A 80 -7.85 -4.28 -9.22
CA MET A 80 -6.66 -3.82 -8.51
C MET A 80 -5.84 -4.97 -7.93
N PHE A 81 -6.47 -6.06 -7.49
CA PHE A 81 -5.77 -7.28 -7.05
C PHE A 81 -5.40 -8.24 -8.19
N SER A 82 -6.01 -8.09 -9.36
CA SER A 82 -5.77 -8.94 -10.53
C SER A 82 -4.64 -8.39 -11.40
N PHE A 83 -3.76 -9.24 -11.91
CA PHE A 83 -2.58 -8.79 -12.66
C PHE A 83 -2.92 -8.34 -14.08
N GLY A 84 -2.32 -7.23 -14.52
CA GLY A 84 -2.43 -6.73 -15.90
C GLY A 84 -3.70 -5.93 -16.21
N TYR A 85 -4.61 -5.74 -15.23
CA TYR A 85 -5.75 -4.85 -15.41
C TYR A 85 -5.34 -3.41 -15.13
N SER A 86 -5.36 -2.58 -16.17
CA SER A 86 -5.39 -1.11 -16.07
C SER A 86 -6.31 -0.57 -17.15
N ASP A 87 -7.41 0.05 -16.72
CA ASP A 87 -8.33 0.76 -17.60
C ASP A 87 -8.11 2.28 -17.51
N LYS A 88 -6.94 2.71 -16.99
CA LYS A 88 -6.65 4.12 -16.78
C LYS A 88 -6.51 4.83 -18.12
N ILE A 89 -7.20 5.95 -18.24
CA ILE A 89 -7.20 6.81 -19.42
C ILE A 89 -6.86 8.23 -18.97
N ALA A 90 -6.38 9.05 -19.91
CA ALA A 90 -6.20 10.46 -19.65
C ALA A 90 -7.53 11.12 -19.30
N VAL A 91 -7.55 11.92 -18.23
CA VAL A 91 -8.70 12.73 -17.81
C VAL A 91 -8.24 14.18 -17.75
N ASN A 92 -8.97 15.07 -18.43
CA ASN A 92 -8.62 16.50 -18.51
C ASN A 92 -7.19 16.78 -19.01
N GLY A 93 -6.65 15.91 -19.88
CA GLY A 93 -5.30 16.03 -20.42
C GLY A 93 -4.18 15.56 -19.48
N LEU A 94 -4.51 15.07 -18.28
CA LEU A 94 -3.56 14.43 -17.37
C LEU A 94 -3.46 12.94 -17.72
N GLU A 95 -2.26 12.51 -18.12
CA GLU A 95 -1.95 11.10 -18.39
C GLU A 95 -1.75 10.33 -17.07
N PRO A 96 -2.30 9.10 -16.95
CA PRO A 96 -2.04 8.24 -15.80
C PRO A 96 -0.59 7.70 -15.82
N ILE A 97 0.01 7.63 -14.64
CA ILE A 97 1.29 6.98 -14.39
C ILE A 97 1.12 5.45 -14.39
N GLY A 98 0.06 4.95 -13.74
CA GLY A 98 -0.18 3.51 -13.53
C GLY A 98 -0.73 2.75 -14.75
N ILE A 99 0.09 2.52 -15.78
CA ILE A 99 -0.37 1.86 -17.02
C ILE A 99 -0.28 0.33 -16.99
N TYR A 100 0.55 -0.26 -16.12
CA TYR A 100 0.86 -1.69 -16.16
C TYR A 100 -0.12 -2.58 -15.39
N GLY A 101 -0.94 -2.02 -14.50
CA GLY A 101 -1.79 -2.80 -13.62
C GLY A 101 -1.02 -3.69 -12.64
N ASN A 102 0.20 -3.29 -12.25
CA ASN A 102 1.08 -4.06 -11.36
C ASN A 102 1.53 -3.34 -10.08
N GLY A 103 1.57 -1.99 -10.09
CA GLY A 103 2.21 -1.17 -9.06
C GLY A 103 1.81 -1.50 -7.62
N PHE A 104 0.50 -1.59 -7.34
CA PHE A 104 0.04 -2.00 -6.02
C PHE A 104 0.57 -3.37 -5.60
N LYS A 105 0.57 -4.37 -6.49
CA LYS A 105 0.97 -5.74 -6.15
C LYS A 105 2.47 -5.81 -5.88
N SER A 106 3.29 -5.26 -6.77
CA SER A 106 4.75 -5.26 -6.61
C SER A 106 5.17 -4.40 -5.42
N GLY A 107 4.59 -3.21 -5.27
CA GLY A 107 4.89 -2.28 -4.19
C GLY A 107 4.48 -2.82 -2.82
N SER A 108 3.23 -3.26 -2.65
CA SER A 108 2.75 -3.77 -1.35
C SER A 108 3.52 -5.01 -0.89
N MET A 109 3.76 -5.96 -1.79
CA MET A 109 4.50 -7.19 -1.48
C MET A 109 6.00 -6.97 -1.30
N ARG A 110 6.54 -5.83 -1.75
CA ARG A 110 7.92 -5.42 -1.46
C ARG A 110 8.04 -4.92 -0.02
N LEU A 111 7.03 -4.18 0.45
CA LEU A 111 7.03 -3.53 1.77
C LEU A 111 6.72 -4.51 2.91
N GLY A 112 5.81 -5.45 2.69
CA GLY A 112 5.43 -6.46 3.66
C GLY A 112 4.84 -7.69 3.01
N GLN A 113 4.63 -8.75 3.80
CA GLN A 113 4.06 -10.00 3.29
C GLN A 113 2.56 -9.89 3.06
N ASP A 114 1.90 -8.96 3.74
CA ASP A 114 0.46 -8.91 3.81
C ASP A 114 -0.07 -7.47 3.78
N ALA A 115 -1.14 -7.28 3.02
CA ALA A 115 -1.82 -6.01 2.86
C ALA A 115 -3.35 -6.16 2.96
N ILE A 116 -4.00 -5.14 3.48
CA ILE A 116 -5.45 -5.00 3.52
C ILE A 116 -5.81 -3.60 3.05
N VAL A 117 -6.83 -3.53 2.21
CA VAL A 117 -7.28 -2.30 1.56
C VAL A 117 -8.71 -2.06 2.01
N PHE A 118 -8.93 -0.94 2.68
CA PHE A 118 -10.23 -0.37 2.98
C PHE A 118 -10.48 0.71 1.96
N SER A 119 -11.59 0.67 1.25
CA SER A 119 -11.92 1.72 0.30
C SER A 119 -13.38 2.10 0.37
N LYS A 120 -13.63 3.39 0.21
CA LYS A 120 -14.95 3.97 0.19
C LYS A 120 -15.07 4.90 -1.00
N SER A 121 -15.98 4.56 -1.90
CA SER A 121 -16.45 5.42 -2.99
C SER A 121 -17.82 5.99 -2.65
N GLU A 122 -18.33 6.89 -3.48
CA GLU A 122 -19.69 7.42 -3.35
C GLU A 122 -20.76 6.31 -3.35
N LYS A 123 -20.49 5.22 -4.07
CA LYS A 123 -21.45 4.14 -4.33
C LYS A 123 -21.31 2.97 -3.38
N ALA A 124 -20.12 2.71 -2.84
CA ALA A 124 -19.83 1.49 -2.11
C ALA A 124 -18.69 1.64 -1.11
N SER A 125 -18.64 0.72 -0.15
CA SER A 125 -17.45 0.50 0.67
C SER A 125 -17.06 -0.96 0.59
N CYS A 126 -15.78 -1.23 0.43
CA CYS A 126 -15.25 -2.57 0.29
C CYS A 126 -13.96 -2.73 1.11
N VAL A 127 -13.70 -3.97 1.50
CA VAL A 127 -12.48 -4.37 2.19
C VAL A 127 -11.91 -5.55 1.43
N GLY A 128 -10.64 -5.49 1.09
CA GLY A 128 -9.94 -6.54 0.37
C GLY A 128 -8.64 -6.90 1.06
N MET A 129 -8.30 -8.18 1.12
CA MET A 129 -7.05 -8.67 1.69
C MET A 129 -6.18 -9.32 0.61
N PHE A 130 -4.91 -8.91 0.57
CA PHE A 130 -3.88 -9.41 -0.35
C PHE A 130 -2.69 -9.88 0.48
N SER A 131 -2.65 -11.19 0.79
CA SER A 131 -1.82 -11.72 1.88
C SER A 131 -1.11 -13.01 1.49
N GLN A 132 0.23 -13.02 1.56
CA GLN A 132 1.05 -14.22 1.38
C GLN A 132 0.86 -15.20 2.55
N SER A 133 0.72 -14.68 3.77
CA SER A 133 0.48 -15.48 4.97
C SER A 133 -0.83 -16.25 4.87
N TYR A 134 -1.91 -15.57 4.47
CA TYR A 134 -3.21 -16.19 4.21
C TYR A 134 -3.10 -17.32 3.18
N LEU A 135 -2.52 -17.05 2.00
CA LEU A 135 -2.41 -18.05 0.93
C LEU A 135 -1.60 -19.28 1.36
N LYS A 136 -0.54 -19.06 2.14
CA LYS A 136 0.27 -20.14 2.71
C LYS A 136 -0.53 -20.97 3.72
N GLU A 137 -1.24 -20.31 4.63
CA GLU A 137 -1.98 -20.95 5.72
C GLU A 137 -3.13 -21.82 5.20
N ILE A 138 -3.81 -21.39 4.12
CA ILE A 138 -4.87 -22.20 3.49
C ILE A 138 -4.34 -23.23 2.48
N GLY A 139 -3.02 -23.31 2.26
CA GLY A 139 -2.41 -24.20 1.28
C GLY A 139 -2.85 -23.91 -0.16
N ALA A 140 -3.05 -22.64 -0.51
CA ALA A 140 -3.55 -22.27 -1.83
C ALA A 140 -2.53 -22.58 -2.94
N GLU A 141 -3.02 -23.16 -4.04
CA GLU A 141 -2.22 -23.37 -5.25
C GLU A 141 -2.26 -22.17 -6.20
N GLN A 142 -3.26 -21.30 -6.03
CA GLN A 142 -3.50 -20.10 -6.82
C GLN A 142 -3.72 -18.88 -5.92
N ILE A 143 -3.50 -17.68 -6.45
CA ILE A 143 -3.78 -16.44 -5.72
C ILE A 143 -5.31 -16.28 -5.54
N ILE A 144 -5.76 -16.35 -4.28
CA ILE A 144 -7.13 -16.11 -3.84
C ILE A 144 -7.17 -14.79 -3.07
N VAL A 145 -8.13 -13.92 -3.38
CA VAL A 145 -8.21 -12.57 -2.78
C VAL A 145 -9.57 -12.35 -2.12
N PRO A 146 -9.66 -12.44 -0.78
CA PRO A 146 -10.89 -12.16 -0.06
C PRO A 146 -11.28 -10.69 -0.22
N ILE A 147 -12.46 -10.43 -0.78
CA ILE A 147 -13.07 -9.10 -0.87
C ILE A 147 -14.48 -9.16 -0.29
N GLY A 148 -14.77 -8.29 0.67
CA GLY A 148 -16.11 -8.13 1.24
C GLY A 148 -16.10 -7.65 2.69
N VAL A 149 -17.08 -6.80 3.01
CA VAL A 149 -17.32 -6.30 4.39
C VAL A 149 -18.77 -6.53 4.85
N ARG A 150 -19.60 -7.13 4.00
CA ARG A 150 -21.03 -7.37 4.22
C ARG A 150 -21.35 -8.85 4.06
N ASP A 151 -22.52 -9.24 4.56
CA ASP A 151 -23.02 -10.62 4.53
C ASP A 151 -23.21 -11.23 3.14
N GLN A 152 -23.17 -10.43 2.07
CA GLN A 152 -23.24 -10.93 0.70
C GLN A 152 -21.96 -11.71 0.32
N HIS A 153 -20.84 -11.44 1.00
CA HIS A 153 -19.54 -12.08 0.79
C HIS A 153 -19.06 -12.81 2.05
N LYS A 154 -19.91 -13.69 2.63
CA LYS A 154 -19.63 -14.33 3.94
C LYS A 154 -18.30 -15.06 4.00
N ALA A 155 -17.92 -15.78 2.93
CA ALA A 155 -16.66 -16.51 2.87
C ALA A 155 -15.47 -15.55 2.96
N SER A 156 -15.44 -14.52 2.10
CA SER A 156 -14.41 -13.49 2.14
C SER A 156 -14.33 -12.79 3.49
N LEU A 157 -15.47 -12.41 4.07
CA LEU A 157 -15.51 -11.76 5.38
C LEU A 157 -14.93 -12.68 6.46
N LYS A 158 -15.31 -13.96 6.48
CA LYS A 158 -14.77 -14.95 7.42
C LYS A 158 -13.25 -15.07 7.31
N ASP A 159 -12.71 -15.10 6.09
CA ASP A 159 -11.27 -15.20 5.88
C ASP A 159 -10.54 -13.92 6.31
N ILE A 160 -11.08 -12.74 5.98
CA ILE A 160 -10.53 -11.46 6.45
C ILE A 160 -10.49 -11.42 7.98
N LEU A 161 -11.58 -11.77 8.66
CA LEU A 161 -11.66 -11.75 10.12
C LEU A 161 -10.72 -12.76 10.78
N ARG A 162 -10.46 -13.89 10.11
CA ARG A 162 -9.56 -14.92 10.62
C ARG A 162 -8.10 -14.53 10.45
N TYR A 163 -7.70 -14.10 9.25
CA TYR A 163 -6.30 -14.00 8.86
C TYR A 163 -5.73 -12.57 8.85
N SER A 164 -6.57 -11.52 8.86
CA SER A 164 -6.10 -10.13 9.00
C SER A 164 -5.91 -9.74 10.48
N PRO A 165 -5.28 -8.58 10.78
CA PRO A 165 -5.20 -8.05 12.14
C PRO A 165 -6.56 -7.69 12.77
N PHE A 166 -7.61 -7.56 11.96
CA PHE A 166 -8.95 -7.16 12.38
C PHE A 166 -9.83 -8.40 12.55
N LYS A 167 -10.31 -8.63 13.77
CA LYS A 167 -10.99 -9.87 14.18
C LYS A 167 -12.50 -9.73 14.25
N THR A 168 -13.03 -8.52 14.14
CA THR A 168 -14.49 -8.29 14.09
C THR A 168 -14.88 -7.39 12.92
N GLN A 169 -16.12 -7.56 12.44
CA GLN A 169 -16.68 -6.69 11.41
C GLN A 169 -16.76 -5.23 11.88
N ALA A 170 -16.99 -5.01 13.18
CA ALA A 170 -17.02 -3.67 13.77
C ALA A 170 -15.66 -2.97 13.67
N GLU A 171 -14.56 -3.70 13.86
CA GLU A 171 -13.20 -3.18 13.65
C GLU A 171 -13.00 -2.78 12.17
N LEU A 172 -13.39 -3.64 11.22
CA LEU A 172 -13.30 -3.31 9.78
C LEU A 172 -14.11 -2.05 9.40
N LEU A 173 -15.33 -1.93 9.93
CA LEU A 173 -16.20 -0.77 9.69
C LEU A 173 -15.64 0.51 10.33
N THR A 174 -14.89 0.38 11.43
CA THR A 174 -14.23 1.52 12.08
C THR A 174 -13.14 2.08 11.18
N GLU A 175 -12.33 1.22 10.56
CA GLU A 175 -11.30 1.65 9.61
C GLU A 175 -11.89 2.34 8.36
N ILE A 176 -13.04 1.85 7.85
CA ILE A 176 -13.76 2.51 6.74
C ILE A 176 -14.25 3.90 7.15
N ARG A 177 -14.79 4.04 8.37
CA ARG A 177 -15.25 5.35 8.88
C ARG A 177 -14.09 6.30 9.09
N ALA A 178 -12.92 5.79 9.48
CA ALA A 178 -11.73 6.60 9.71
C ALA A 178 -11.27 7.33 8.43
N ILE A 179 -11.50 6.76 7.24
CA ILE A 179 -11.23 7.43 5.94
C ILE A 179 -11.89 8.82 5.88
N ASN A 180 -13.12 8.95 6.40
CA ASN A 180 -13.83 10.22 6.45
C ASN A 180 -13.26 11.19 7.49
N SER A 181 -12.73 10.71 8.61
CA SER A 181 -12.25 11.59 9.69
C SER A 181 -10.88 12.20 9.39
N THR A 182 -10.07 11.52 8.58
CA THR A 182 -8.75 12.02 8.17
C THR A 182 -8.84 13.10 7.10
N CYS A 183 -10.01 13.25 6.44
CA CYS A 183 -10.19 14.12 5.29
C CYS A 183 -11.26 15.19 5.60
N SER A 184 -10.86 16.46 5.72
CA SER A 184 -11.79 17.56 6.05
C SER A 184 -12.79 17.89 4.94
N THR A 185 -12.63 17.32 3.73
CA THR A 185 -13.41 17.68 2.53
C THR A 185 -14.02 16.50 1.78
N GLY A 186 -13.70 15.24 2.14
CA GLY A 186 -14.06 14.06 1.36
C GLY A 186 -14.83 13.00 2.15
N THR A 187 -15.84 12.39 1.54
CA THR A 187 -16.52 11.19 2.08
C THR A 187 -16.00 9.89 1.48
N THR A 188 -15.00 9.98 0.62
CA THR A 188 -14.39 8.90 -0.17
C THR A 188 -12.89 8.86 0.06
N GLY A 189 -12.28 7.74 -0.30
CA GLY A 189 -10.85 7.55 -0.22
C GLY A 189 -10.49 6.07 -0.05
N THR A 190 -9.19 5.81 -0.02
CA THR A 190 -8.66 4.47 0.24
C THR A 190 -7.65 4.51 1.38
N ARG A 191 -7.69 3.48 2.23
CA ARG A 191 -6.71 3.21 3.27
C ARG A 191 -6.11 1.84 3.06
N ILE A 192 -4.81 1.80 2.81
CA ILE A 192 -4.01 0.57 2.67
C ILE A 192 -3.23 0.39 3.97
N ILE A 193 -3.24 -0.81 4.52
CA ILE A 193 -2.44 -1.18 5.69
C ILE A 193 -1.59 -2.38 5.30
N ILE A 194 -0.27 -2.25 5.44
CA ILE A 194 0.71 -3.29 5.15
C ILE A 194 1.35 -3.73 6.46
N TRP A 195 1.30 -5.03 6.75
CA TRP A 195 1.91 -5.64 7.93
C TRP A 195 2.84 -6.79 7.54
N ASN A 196 3.45 -7.41 8.55
CA ASN A 196 4.56 -8.34 8.35
C ASN A 196 5.65 -7.71 7.46
N LEU A 197 6.06 -6.49 7.86
CA LEU A 197 7.03 -5.68 7.15
C LEU A 197 8.34 -6.44 6.92
N ARG A 198 9.00 -6.16 5.81
CA ARG A 198 10.28 -6.78 5.49
C ARG A 198 11.32 -6.43 6.55
N LYS A 199 12.10 -7.45 6.92
CA LYS A 199 13.15 -7.38 7.93
C LYS A 199 14.52 -7.63 7.32
N THR A 200 15.55 -7.01 7.89
CA THR A 200 16.96 -7.24 7.57
C THR A 200 17.44 -8.57 8.14
N SER A 201 18.68 -8.94 7.84
CA SER A 201 19.33 -10.14 8.39
C SER A 201 19.45 -10.13 9.91
N THR A 202 19.43 -8.94 10.55
CA THR A 202 19.45 -8.78 12.00
C THR A 202 18.06 -8.88 12.63
N GLY A 203 17.00 -9.01 11.81
CA GLY A 203 15.61 -9.15 12.27
C GLY A 203 14.90 -7.83 12.56
N LEU A 204 15.57 -6.70 12.34
CA LEU A 204 14.98 -5.35 12.41
C LEU A 204 14.22 -5.03 11.12
N THR A 205 13.30 -4.08 11.15
CA THR A 205 12.64 -3.59 9.94
C THR A 205 13.62 -2.89 9.01
N GLU A 206 13.38 -2.93 7.70
CA GLU A 206 14.19 -2.16 6.73
C GLU A 206 14.06 -0.63 6.93
N PHE A 207 13.02 -0.21 7.65
CA PHE A 207 12.75 1.17 8.02
C PHE A 207 13.20 1.48 9.45
N ASP A 208 13.78 2.66 9.63
CA ASP A 208 14.01 3.30 10.92
C ASP A 208 12.90 4.34 11.17
N PHE A 209 12.11 4.09 12.21
CA PHE A 209 11.01 4.95 12.66
C PHE A 209 11.37 5.78 13.90
N MET A 210 12.57 5.62 14.43
CA MET A 210 12.96 6.18 15.73
C MET A 210 13.89 7.38 15.58
N LYS A 211 14.70 7.43 14.52
CA LYS A 211 15.69 8.49 14.30
C LYS A 211 15.08 9.87 14.06
N ASP A 212 13.98 9.94 13.31
CA ASP A 212 13.15 11.13 13.16
C ASP A 212 11.68 10.69 13.21
N CYS A 213 10.91 11.17 14.20
CA CYS A 213 9.52 10.78 14.38
C CYS A 213 8.57 11.35 13.32
N TYR A 214 9.06 12.24 12.45
CA TYR A 214 8.36 12.82 11.31
C TYR A 214 8.98 12.38 9.97
N ASP A 215 9.70 11.26 9.94
CA ASP A 215 10.24 10.67 8.73
C ASP A 215 10.24 9.15 8.77
N ILE A 216 10.13 8.52 7.59
CA ILE A 216 10.38 7.09 7.43
C ILE A 216 11.75 6.99 6.77
N GLN A 217 12.76 6.59 7.55
CA GLN A 217 14.11 6.46 7.03
C GLN A 217 14.43 5.02 6.66
N ILE A 218 15.30 4.84 5.67
CA ILE A 218 15.89 3.52 5.39
C ILE A 218 17.03 3.28 6.39
N SER A 219 17.04 2.10 7.01
CA SER A 219 18.10 1.70 7.94
C SER A 219 19.47 1.68 7.24
N SER A 220 20.53 2.06 7.97
CA SER A 220 21.91 2.01 7.47
C SER A 220 22.31 0.61 7.00
N GLU A 221 21.81 -0.45 7.66
CA GLU A 221 22.09 -1.84 7.25
C GLU A 221 21.60 -2.13 5.82
N VAL A 222 20.43 -1.59 5.45
CA VAL A 222 19.85 -1.76 4.12
C VAL A 222 20.67 -0.99 3.10
N TYR A 223 21.08 0.22 3.47
CA TYR A 223 21.97 1.03 2.65
C TYR A 223 23.30 0.31 2.37
N GLU A 224 23.95 -0.21 3.39
CA GLU A 224 25.24 -0.90 3.28
C GLU A 224 25.11 -2.18 2.44
N ALA A 225 24.09 -3.02 2.69
CA ALA A 225 23.87 -4.26 1.97
C ALA A 225 23.60 -4.08 0.46
N ILE A 226 23.01 -2.94 0.07
CA ILE A 226 22.72 -2.66 -1.35
C ILE A 226 23.95 -2.11 -2.06
N ASN A 227 24.84 -1.39 -1.35
CA ASN A 227 26.06 -0.80 -1.90
C ASN A 227 27.28 -1.73 -1.87
N ASP A 228 27.22 -2.86 -1.15
CA ASP A 228 28.31 -3.87 -1.12
C ASP A 228 28.46 -4.67 -2.43
N LYS A 229 27.76 -4.27 -3.51
CA LYS A 229 28.04 -4.74 -4.86
C LYS A 229 29.30 -4.02 -5.39
N PRO A 230 30.29 -4.71 -5.97
CA PRO A 230 31.54 -4.10 -6.37
C PRO A 230 31.31 -3.08 -7.49
N GLN A 231 31.23 -1.80 -7.14
CA GLN A 231 31.38 -0.70 -8.09
C GLN A 231 32.85 -0.25 -8.07
N PRO A 232 33.50 -0.09 -9.23
CA PRO A 232 34.83 0.49 -9.28
C PRO A 232 34.74 1.97 -8.88
N GLU A 233 35.52 2.36 -7.88
CA GLU A 233 35.86 3.73 -7.52
C GLU A 233 34.69 4.70 -7.29
N ARG A 234 34.14 4.71 -6.06
CA ARG A 234 33.54 5.93 -5.50
C ARG A 234 34.33 6.41 -4.30
N THR A 235 35.19 7.39 -4.56
CA THR A 235 35.69 8.37 -3.59
C THR A 235 34.52 8.87 -2.75
N THR A 236 34.70 8.96 -1.43
CA THR A 236 33.74 9.42 -0.40
C THR A 236 32.77 10.51 -0.89
N SER A 237 31.67 10.12 -1.51
CA SER A 237 30.56 10.98 -1.88
C SER A 237 29.45 10.74 -0.86
N SER A 238 29.15 11.75 -0.05
CA SER A 238 28.01 11.71 0.88
C SER A 238 26.74 11.32 0.13
N ILE A 239 26.00 10.36 0.67
CA ILE A 239 24.75 9.87 0.09
C ILE A 239 23.72 11.00 0.13
N PRO A 240 23.02 11.30 -0.98
CA PRO A 240 21.95 12.28 -0.97
C PRO A 240 20.86 11.89 0.04
N GLU A 241 20.33 12.87 0.79
CA GLU A 241 19.28 12.63 1.78
C GLU A 241 18.02 12.01 1.18
N SER A 242 17.71 12.31 -0.08
CA SER A 242 16.61 11.70 -0.84
C SER A 242 16.72 10.18 -1.03
N GLU A 243 17.89 9.59 -0.82
CA GLU A 243 18.06 8.14 -0.90
C GLU A 243 17.53 7.46 0.37
N TYR A 244 17.67 8.06 1.55
CA TYR A 244 17.33 7.44 2.82
C TYR A 244 16.19 8.10 3.60
N SER A 245 15.81 9.35 3.29
CA SER A 245 14.67 10.06 3.89
C SER A 245 13.48 10.06 2.92
N LEU A 246 12.36 9.46 3.34
CA LEU A 246 11.13 9.46 2.53
C LEU A 246 10.61 10.88 2.36
N ARG A 247 10.67 11.69 3.43
CA ARG A 247 10.32 13.10 3.40
C ARG A 247 11.04 13.85 2.29
N VAL A 248 12.38 13.75 2.25
CA VAL A 248 13.18 14.51 1.28
C VAL A 248 12.94 14.01 -0.13
N ARG A 249 12.81 12.70 -0.32
CA ARG A 249 12.48 12.11 -1.62
C ARG A 249 11.16 12.64 -2.18
N ASN A 250 10.09 12.62 -1.39
CA ASN A 250 8.76 13.03 -1.85
C ASN A 250 8.68 14.52 -2.19
N ASN A 251 9.46 15.36 -1.49
CA ASN A 251 9.54 16.79 -1.80
C ASN A 251 10.10 17.06 -3.20
N HIS A 252 10.99 16.19 -3.71
CA HIS A 252 11.54 16.31 -5.07
C HIS A 252 10.59 15.79 -6.15
N THR A 253 9.75 14.81 -5.84
CA THR A 253 8.95 14.10 -6.87
C THR A 253 7.52 14.63 -7.00
N TYR A 254 6.85 15.04 -5.90
CA TYR A 254 5.40 15.32 -5.93
C TYR A 254 5.00 16.67 -5.29
N TYR A 255 5.93 17.61 -5.06
CA TYR A 255 5.67 18.84 -4.28
C TYR A 255 4.96 18.56 -2.94
N ALA A 256 5.46 17.57 -2.20
CA ALA A 256 4.91 17.17 -0.91
C ALA A 256 5.18 18.23 0.18
N MET A 257 4.19 19.07 0.49
CA MET A 257 4.23 19.90 1.70
C MET A 257 3.94 19.04 2.93
N LEU A 258 4.98 18.76 3.70
CA LEU A 258 4.87 18.10 4.99
C LEU A 258 4.47 19.10 6.06
N THR A 259 3.20 19.07 6.43
CA THR A 259 2.72 19.81 7.59
C THR A 259 2.76 18.87 8.78
N PRO A 260 3.48 19.20 9.88
CA PRO A 260 3.36 18.41 11.10
C PRO A 260 1.92 18.50 11.61
N CYS A 261 1.19 17.39 11.62
CA CYS A 261 -0.08 17.33 12.33
C CYS A 261 0.20 17.48 13.83
N ARG A 262 -0.27 18.57 14.45
CA ARG A 262 -0.17 18.79 15.90
C ARG A 262 -0.92 17.66 16.62
N GLY A 263 -0.18 16.91 17.44
CA GLY A 263 -0.71 15.79 18.22
C GLY A 263 -1.78 16.21 19.23
N GLY A 264 -2.86 15.42 19.27
CA GLY A 264 -3.74 15.30 20.42
C GLY A 264 -3.13 14.35 21.47
N THR A 265 -3.31 14.66 22.74
CA THR A 265 -2.64 14.10 23.92
C THR A 265 -3.04 12.67 24.32
N ASP A 266 -3.30 11.77 23.38
CA ASP A 266 -3.59 10.36 23.68
C ASP A 266 -2.45 9.46 23.23
N GLN A 267 -2.02 8.53 24.10
CA GLN A 267 -0.94 7.53 23.87
C GLN A 267 -1.19 6.57 22.69
N ASN A 268 -2.25 6.78 21.92
CA ASN A 268 -2.61 6.10 20.67
C ASN A 268 -2.41 6.99 19.42
N THR A 269 -1.66 8.10 19.52
CA THR A 269 -1.58 9.06 18.41
C THR A 269 -0.86 8.46 17.21
N GLN A 270 -1.63 8.28 16.13
CA GLN A 270 -1.15 8.11 14.78
C GLN A 270 -0.38 9.40 14.41
N LEU A 271 0.95 9.35 14.48
CA LEU A 271 1.78 10.45 14.02
C LEU A 271 1.90 10.33 12.51
N THR A 272 1.39 11.33 11.79
CA THR A 272 1.58 11.36 10.34
C THR A 272 3.04 11.57 10.02
N VAL A 273 3.62 10.62 9.30
CA VAL A 273 5.08 10.59 9.06
C VAL A 273 5.42 11.23 7.73
N ALA A 274 4.54 11.12 6.72
CA ALA A 274 4.61 11.91 5.51
C ALA A 274 3.21 12.25 4.95
N GLN A 275 3.07 13.42 4.33
CA GLN A 275 1.90 13.86 3.60
C GLN A 275 2.32 14.41 2.23
N CYS A 276 1.82 13.83 1.15
CA CYS A 276 1.89 14.41 -0.18
C CYS A 276 0.64 15.25 -0.41
N THR A 277 0.81 16.47 -0.93
CA THR A 277 -0.29 17.31 -1.41
C THR A 277 -0.14 17.43 -2.91
N PHE A 278 -1.12 16.93 -3.65
CA PHE A 278 -1.13 17.00 -5.10
C PHE A 278 -1.74 18.34 -5.51
N GLN A 279 -0.96 19.15 -6.22
CA GLN A 279 -1.46 20.40 -6.81
C GLN A 279 -2.18 20.08 -8.11
N ASP A 280 -3.28 20.78 -8.36
CA ASP A 280 -3.94 20.75 -9.66
C ASP A 280 -3.03 21.47 -10.66
N ALA A 281 -2.62 20.74 -11.71
CA ALA A 281 -1.92 21.31 -12.86
C ALA A 281 -2.86 22.17 -13.72
#